data_AF-A0A3M3WBY9-F1
#
_entry.id   AF-A0A3M3WBY9-F1
#
_cell.length_a   1.000
_cell.length_b   1.000
_cell.length_c   1.000
_cell.angle_alpha   90.00
_cell.angle_beta   90.00
_cell.angle_gamma   90.00
#
_symmetry.space_group_name_H-M   'P 1'
#
loop_
_entity.id
_entity.type
_entity.pdbx_description
1 polymer ?
#
loop_
_entity_poly.entity_id
_entity_poly.type
_entity_poly.pdbx_seq_one_letter_code
_entity_poly.pdbx_strand_id
1 'polypeptide(L)'
;MAAGLSPYSTTDISRPQALNACYERDLWRCKKPRDNAPDRPDSCPVTPFSRHHCSGIFESFMSIGKPAGYFLVSTLLVSLLSGCTLGPDYQLPAVAVASQWHAPLPHGASMVGLQDWWQQFNDPALATLLRLAQADSPSLDQALARIAQARATLDGSVADRLPQVSGGVSKSRAGINQSGLHKSGTTSGATLDASWELDLFGKLRRTDEASRNLLEARVNDWHDARVSLAAEVGDDFVQYRGCQMLVNAYRDQAQSQEQTARLTRVSFQAGFTAAAAPIHR
;
A
#
# COMPACT_ATOMS: atom_id res chain seq x y z
N MET A 1 33.20 37.75 22.23
CA MET A 1 33.10 37.76 20.75
C MET A 1 32.01 36.79 20.37
N ALA A 2 30.91 37.30 19.84
CA ALA A 2 29.74 36.55 19.40
C ALA A 2 29.85 36.23 17.90
N ALA A 3 29.55 35.00 17.53
CA ALA A 3 29.10 34.55 16.21
C ALA A 3 28.54 33.14 16.44
N GLY A 4 27.26 32.82 16.25
CA GLY A 4 26.38 33.22 15.16
C GLY A 4 26.31 32.09 14.14
N LEU A 5 25.71 30.95 14.48
CA LEU A 5 25.46 29.85 13.55
C LEU A 5 23.98 29.85 13.16
N SER A 6 23.74 30.22 11.90
CA SER A 6 22.46 30.15 11.20
C SER A 6 22.13 28.70 10.81
N PRO A 7 20.85 28.29 10.83
CA PRO A 7 20.44 26.92 10.56
C PRO A 7 20.41 26.58 9.06
N TYR A 8 20.48 25.27 8.79
CA TYR A 8 20.46 24.64 7.49
C TYR A 8 19.27 25.06 6.62
N SER A 9 19.62 25.34 5.37
CA SER A 9 18.77 25.61 4.21
C SER A 9 17.68 24.56 4.03
N THR A 10 16.42 25.00 4.04
CA THR A 10 15.25 24.27 3.56
C THR A 10 15.31 24.11 2.04
N THR A 11 15.66 22.93 1.55
CA THR A 11 15.44 22.55 0.15
C THR A 11 13.95 22.26 -0.06
N ASP A 12 13.25 23.28 -0.55
CA ASP A 12 12.27 23.26 -1.64
C ASP A 12 11.53 21.92 -1.90
N ILE A 13 10.51 21.65 -1.09
CA ILE A 13 9.49 20.62 -1.33
C ILE A 13 8.36 21.29 -2.12
N SER A 14 8.60 21.62 -3.39
CA SER A 14 7.58 22.14 -4.28
C SER A 14 7.60 21.38 -5.61
N ARG A 15 7.22 20.09 -5.60
CA ARG A 15 6.78 19.34 -6.81
C ARG A 15 6.23 17.92 -6.48
N PRO A 16 4.96 17.78 -6.06
CA PRO A 16 4.29 16.47 -6.00
C PRO A 16 3.87 15.95 -7.39
N GLN A 17 3.74 16.82 -8.40
CA GLN A 17 3.13 16.45 -9.69
C GLN A 17 3.99 15.52 -10.58
N ALA A 18 5.32 15.46 -10.37
CA ALA A 18 6.20 14.65 -11.21
C ALA A 18 6.22 13.15 -10.80
N LEU A 19 5.87 12.83 -9.54
CA LEU A 19 5.89 11.44 -9.06
C LEU A 19 4.65 10.66 -9.52
N ASN A 20 3.49 11.31 -9.62
CA ASN A 20 2.25 10.68 -10.08
C ASN A 20 2.32 10.25 -11.56
N ALA A 21 2.98 11.01 -12.43
CA ALA A 21 3.10 10.70 -13.86
C ALA A 21 4.11 9.57 -14.17
N CYS A 22 5.07 9.32 -13.28
CA CYS A 22 6.02 8.21 -13.44
C CYS A 22 5.44 6.87 -12.96
N TYR A 23 4.52 6.88 -11.99
CA TYR A 23 3.94 5.65 -11.46
C TYR A 23 2.92 5.00 -12.40
N GLU A 24 2.15 5.80 -13.16
CA GLU A 24 1.16 5.28 -14.12
C GLU A 24 1.78 4.60 -15.35
N ARG A 25 3.04 4.91 -15.69
CA ARG A 25 3.63 4.51 -16.98
C ARG A 25 4.25 3.10 -17.01
N ASP A 26 4.57 2.53 -15.84
CA ASP A 26 5.24 1.22 -15.74
C ASP A 26 4.30 0.06 -15.39
N LEU A 27 3.04 0.33 -15.05
CA LEU A 27 2.09 -0.69 -14.62
C LEU A 27 1.33 -1.39 -15.77
N TRP A 28 1.48 -0.95 -17.02
CA TRP A 28 0.69 -1.45 -18.17
C TRP A 28 1.48 -2.07 -19.33
N ARG A 29 2.64 -2.69 -19.09
CA ARG A 29 3.31 -3.51 -20.14
C ARG A 29 2.80 -4.96 -20.16
N CYS A 30 1.50 -5.16 -20.32
CA CYS A 30 0.96 -6.39 -20.90
C CYS A 30 0.87 -6.21 -22.41
N LYS A 31 1.86 -6.73 -23.14
CA LYS A 31 1.92 -6.74 -24.60
C LYS A 31 0.86 -7.71 -25.14
N LYS A 32 -0.30 -7.20 -25.60
CA LYS A 32 -1.27 -7.99 -26.40
C LYS A 32 -0.56 -8.58 -27.63
N PRO A 33 -0.72 -9.88 -27.94
CA PRO A 33 -0.57 -10.34 -29.31
C PRO A 33 -1.73 -9.75 -30.14
N ARG A 34 -1.43 -9.18 -31.31
CA ARG A 34 -2.41 -9.21 -32.41
C ARG A 34 -2.64 -10.71 -32.67
N ASP A 35 -3.86 -11.23 -32.61
CA ASP A 35 -4.78 -11.33 -33.76
C ASP A 35 -6.20 -11.71 -33.26
N ASN A 36 -7.21 -11.39 -34.07
CA ASN A 36 -8.65 -11.54 -33.81
C ASN A 36 -9.08 -12.97 -33.38
N ALA A 37 -9.58 -13.14 -32.15
CA ALA A 37 -10.34 -14.31 -31.70
C ALA A 37 -11.45 -13.87 -30.71
N PRO A 38 -12.64 -14.50 -30.71
CA PRO A 38 -13.80 -14.05 -29.93
C PRO A 38 -13.67 -14.39 -28.44
N ASP A 39 -14.35 -13.58 -27.62
CA ASP A 39 -14.27 -13.46 -26.16
C ASP A 39 -14.32 -14.80 -25.40
N ARG A 40 -13.32 -14.99 -24.53
CA ARG A 40 -13.31 -15.97 -23.44
C ARG A 40 -13.13 -15.26 -22.10
N PRO A 41 -13.78 -15.70 -21.01
CA PRO A 41 -13.72 -15.04 -19.72
C PRO A 41 -12.31 -15.12 -19.12
N ASP A 42 -11.94 -14.02 -18.50
CA ASP A 42 -10.65 -13.72 -17.91
C ASP A 42 -10.14 -14.84 -16.99
N SER A 43 -9.12 -15.54 -17.47
CA SER A 43 -8.18 -16.26 -16.62
C SER A 43 -6.80 -15.93 -17.14
N CYS A 44 -6.07 -15.08 -16.41
CA CYS A 44 -4.61 -15.08 -16.53
C CYS A 44 -4.14 -16.47 -16.06
N PRO A 45 -3.51 -17.29 -16.92
CA PRO A 45 -2.89 -18.50 -16.44
C PRO A 45 -1.65 -18.06 -15.67
N VAL A 46 -1.74 -18.03 -14.34
CA VAL A 46 -0.57 -18.27 -13.49
C VAL A 46 -0.15 -19.70 -13.79
N THR A 47 0.71 -19.89 -14.79
CA THR A 47 1.38 -21.18 -14.97
C THR A 47 2.17 -21.42 -13.67
N PRO A 48 1.90 -22.49 -12.92
CA PRO A 48 2.88 -22.94 -11.95
C PRO A 48 4.13 -23.26 -12.77
N PHE A 49 5.29 -22.83 -12.28
CA PHE A 49 6.58 -23.22 -12.84
C PHE A 49 6.65 -24.75 -12.78
N SER A 50 6.24 -25.41 -13.86
CA SER A 50 6.29 -26.85 -14.02
C SER A 50 7.76 -27.22 -13.92
N ARG A 51 8.14 -27.85 -12.80
CA ARG A 51 9.46 -28.44 -12.65
C ARG A 51 9.62 -29.46 -13.77
N HIS A 52 10.39 -29.08 -14.79
CA HIS A 52 10.94 -30.02 -15.74
C HIS A 52 11.60 -31.16 -14.95
N HIS A 53 11.04 -32.36 -15.10
CA HIS A 53 11.72 -33.59 -14.78
C HIS A 53 13.02 -33.63 -15.61
N CYS A 54 14.17 -33.43 -14.97
CA CYS A 54 15.44 -33.89 -15.52
C CYS A 54 15.52 -35.41 -15.33
N SER A 55 14.87 -36.18 -16.20
CA SER A 55 15.25 -37.58 -16.38
C SER A 55 16.49 -37.61 -17.29
N GLY A 56 17.66 -37.42 -16.70
CA GLY A 56 18.92 -37.75 -17.36
C GLY A 56 19.07 -39.26 -17.40
N ILE A 57 18.76 -39.87 -18.54
CA ILE A 57 19.21 -41.23 -18.85
C ILE A 57 20.72 -41.16 -19.01
N PHE A 58 21.45 -41.67 -18.01
CA PHE A 58 22.90 -41.84 -18.08
C PHE A 58 23.20 -43.33 -18.19
N GLU A 59 23.03 -43.88 -19.39
CA GLU A 59 23.67 -45.14 -19.75
C GLU A 59 25.06 -44.85 -20.31
N SER A 60 26.10 -45.25 -19.57
CA SER A 60 27.25 -45.99 -20.11
C SER A 60 28.30 -46.26 -19.04
N PHE A 61 28.47 -47.56 -18.78
CA PHE A 61 29.73 -48.27 -18.56
C PHE A 61 30.93 -47.53 -17.97
N MET A 62 31.27 -47.86 -16.72
CA MET A 62 32.65 -48.21 -16.39
C MET A 62 32.71 -49.27 -15.29
N SER A 63 33.21 -50.44 -15.69
CA SER A 63 33.55 -51.58 -14.84
C SER A 63 34.90 -51.32 -14.18
N ILE A 64 34.92 -51.04 -12.87
CA ILE A 64 36.08 -51.24 -11.98
C ILE A 64 35.55 -51.69 -10.61
N GLY A 65 36.13 -52.76 -10.07
CA GLY A 65 35.63 -53.51 -8.90
C GLY A 65 35.49 -52.71 -7.60
N LYS A 66 34.36 -52.97 -6.90
CA LYS A 66 33.98 -52.75 -5.48
C LYS A 66 34.78 -51.70 -4.66
N PRO A 67 34.09 -50.77 -3.96
CA PRO A 67 33.20 -51.15 -2.86
C PRO A 67 31.78 -50.59 -2.99
N ALA A 68 30.80 -51.50 -3.06
CA ALA A 68 29.37 -51.20 -3.16
C ALA A 68 28.78 -50.35 -2.01
N GLY A 69 29.52 -50.15 -0.92
CA GLY A 69 29.08 -49.33 0.22
C GLY A 69 29.13 -47.81 -0.03
N TYR A 70 30.09 -47.31 -0.82
CA TYR A 70 30.27 -45.86 -1.00
C TYR A 70 29.22 -45.22 -1.91
N PHE A 71 28.73 -45.97 -2.90
CA PHE A 71 27.66 -45.47 -3.78
C PHE A 71 26.34 -45.29 -3.03
N LEU A 72 25.94 -46.24 -2.17
CA LEU A 72 24.71 -46.12 -1.37
C LEU A 72 24.74 -44.97 -0.37
N VAL A 73 25.89 -44.69 0.24
CA VAL A 73 26.07 -43.54 1.14
C VAL A 73 25.95 -42.21 0.38
N SER A 74 26.50 -42.14 -0.84
CA SER A 74 26.40 -40.95 -1.70
C SER A 74 24.94 -40.69 -2.13
N THR A 75 24.20 -41.73 -2.54
CA THR A 75 22.78 -41.57 -2.92
C THR A 75 21.90 -41.20 -1.73
N LEU A 76 22.16 -41.76 -0.55
CA LEU A 76 21.44 -41.41 0.69
C LEU A 76 21.71 -39.94 1.07
N LEU A 77 22.96 -39.49 0.99
CA LEU A 77 23.37 -38.12 1.28
C LEU A 77 22.73 -37.12 0.29
N VAL A 78 22.69 -37.44 -1.01
CA VAL A 78 22.04 -36.60 -2.03
C VAL A 78 20.52 -36.54 -1.82
N SER A 79 19.87 -37.65 -1.42
CA SER A 79 18.44 -37.64 -1.06
C SER A 79 18.17 -36.82 0.20
N LEU A 80 19.06 -36.86 1.20
CA LEU A 80 18.96 -36.05 2.42
C LEU A 80 19.18 -34.55 2.16
N LEU A 81 19.93 -34.20 1.11
CA LEU A 81 20.18 -32.81 0.69
C LEU A 81 19.13 -32.25 -0.29
N SER A 82 18.14 -33.04 -0.71
CA SER A 82 16.99 -32.53 -1.46
C SER A 82 16.01 -31.81 -0.51
N GLY A 83 16.49 -30.74 0.12
CA GLY A 83 15.72 -29.85 0.96
C GLY A 83 14.63 -29.16 0.15
N CYS A 84 13.38 -29.57 0.35
CA CYS A 84 12.23 -28.80 -0.11
C CYS A 84 12.18 -27.48 0.67
N THR A 85 11.85 -26.39 -0.02
CA THR A 85 11.50 -25.11 0.62
C THR A 85 10.43 -25.37 1.67
N LEU A 86 10.69 -25.02 2.93
CA LEU A 86 9.76 -25.25 4.02
C LEU A 86 8.63 -24.21 3.98
N GLY A 87 7.40 -24.68 4.15
CA GLY A 87 6.19 -23.85 4.21
C GLY A 87 5.24 -24.11 3.03
N PRO A 88 3.91 -24.10 3.27
CA PRO A 88 2.91 -24.28 2.22
C PRO A 88 2.85 -23.06 1.30
N ASP A 89 2.45 -23.28 0.06
CA ASP A 89 2.12 -22.17 -0.84
C ASP A 89 0.77 -21.56 -0.45
N TYR A 90 0.61 -20.27 -0.71
CA TYR A 90 -0.63 -19.56 -0.41
C TYR A 90 -1.80 -20.20 -1.17
N GLN A 91 -2.86 -20.51 -0.44
CA GLN A 91 -4.14 -20.92 -1.00
C GLN A 91 -5.18 -19.89 -0.61
N LEU A 92 -5.91 -19.37 -1.60
CA LEU A 92 -6.97 -18.40 -1.37
C LEU A 92 -8.05 -19.04 -0.48
N PRO A 93 -8.36 -18.47 0.70
CA PRO A 93 -9.40 -19.01 1.56
C PRO A 93 -10.77 -18.91 0.89
N ALA A 94 -11.55 -19.98 0.95
CA ALA A 94 -12.95 -19.94 0.54
C ALA A 94 -13.76 -19.10 1.52
N VAL A 95 -14.18 -17.90 1.11
CA VAL A 95 -15.04 -17.02 1.91
C VAL A 95 -16.50 -17.32 1.58
N ALA A 96 -17.28 -17.68 2.59
CA ALA A 96 -18.72 -17.88 2.44
C ALA A 96 -19.41 -16.52 2.30
N VAL A 97 -19.67 -16.11 1.05
CA VAL A 97 -20.46 -14.92 0.71
C VAL A 97 -21.77 -15.33 0.04
N ALA A 98 -22.79 -14.48 0.13
CA ALA A 98 -24.05 -14.72 -0.57
C ALA A 98 -23.80 -14.79 -2.08
N SER A 99 -24.42 -15.77 -2.76
CA SER A 99 -24.33 -15.92 -4.22
C SER A 99 -25.05 -14.79 -4.98
N GLN A 100 -25.95 -14.08 -4.30
CA GLN A 100 -26.69 -12.95 -4.85
C GLN A 100 -26.92 -11.90 -3.77
N TRP A 101 -26.81 -10.63 -4.16
CA TRP A 101 -27.21 -9.49 -3.35
C TRP A 101 -28.62 -9.05 -3.75
N HIS A 102 -29.42 -8.60 -2.78
CA HIS A 102 -30.75 -8.04 -3.07
C HIS A 102 -30.69 -6.74 -3.88
N ALA A 103 -29.59 -5.99 -3.74
CA ALA A 103 -29.35 -4.80 -4.53
C ALA A 103 -28.89 -5.21 -5.95
N PRO A 104 -29.45 -4.61 -7.01
CA PRO A 104 -28.95 -4.82 -8.37
C PRO A 104 -27.50 -4.35 -8.47
N LEU A 105 -26.71 -4.99 -9.33
CA LEU A 105 -25.33 -4.57 -9.53
C LEU A 105 -25.29 -3.11 -10.02
N PRO A 106 -24.54 -2.23 -9.34
CA PRO A 106 -24.35 -0.86 -9.80
C PRO A 106 -23.84 -0.85 -11.23
N HIS A 107 -24.44 -0.01 -12.08
CA HIS A 107 -24.05 0.19 -13.48
C HIS A 107 -23.91 -1.10 -14.30
N GLY A 108 -24.63 -2.17 -13.96
CA GLY A 108 -24.56 -3.45 -14.68
C GLY A 108 -23.16 -4.09 -14.70
N ALA A 109 -22.37 -3.86 -13.64
CA ALA A 109 -20.95 -4.26 -13.55
C ALA A 109 -20.00 -3.55 -14.53
N SER A 110 -20.42 -2.45 -15.15
CA SER A 110 -19.55 -1.65 -16.02
C SER A 110 -18.52 -0.86 -15.20
N MET A 111 -17.24 -1.15 -15.40
CA MET A 111 -16.14 -0.36 -14.81
C MET A 111 -16.15 1.09 -15.32
N VAL A 112 -16.55 1.33 -16.57
CA VAL A 112 -16.66 2.69 -17.13
C VAL A 112 -17.79 3.46 -16.46
N GLY A 113 -18.93 2.80 -16.18
CA GLY A 113 -20.04 3.43 -15.45
C GLY A 113 -19.66 3.82 -14.02
N LEU A 114 -18.71 3.10 -13.40
CA LEU A 114 -18.16 3.42 -12.09
C LEU A 114 -17.23 4.63 -12.11
N GLN A 115 -16.57 4.94 -13.23
CA GLN A 115 -15.64 6.07 -13.32
C GLN A 115 -16.35 7.42 -13.33
N ASP A 116 -17.64 7.47 -13.68
CA ASP A 116 -18.39 8.72 -13.81
C ASP A 116 -19.63 8.76 -12.90
N TRP A 117 -19.67 7.92 -11.86
CA TRP A 117 -20.85 7.75 -11.02
C TRP A 117 -21.36 9.06 -10.41
N TRP A 118 -20.45 10.00 -10.11
CA TRP A 118 -20.75 11.33 -9.56
C TRP A 118 -21.43 12.28 -10.56
N GLN A 119 -21.42 11.99 -11.86
CA GLN A 119 -22.13 12.82 -12.86
C GLN A 119 -23.64 12.87 -12.60
N GLN A 120 -24.19 11.88 -11.88
CA GLN A 120 -25.60 11.84 -11.48
C GLN A 120 -26.03 13.04 -10.61
N PHE A 121 -25.08 13.70 -9.91
CA PHE A 121 -25.38 14.89 -9.11
C PHE A 121 -25.60 16.16 -9.94
N ASN A 122 -25.29 16.14 -11.25
CA ASN A 122 -25.40 17.30 -12.15
C ASN A 122 -24.72 18.60 -11.61
N ASP A 123 -23.68 18.46 -10.79
CA ASP A 123 -22.93 19.57 -10.21
C ASP A 123 -21.42 19.42 -10.51
N PRO A 124 -20.84 20.30 -11.33
CA PRO A 124 -19.41 20.22 -11.68
C PRO A 124 -18.48 20.54 -10.50
N ALA A 125 -19.00 21.09 -9.40
CA ALA A 125 -18.21 21.40 -8.22
C ALA A 125 -17.63 20.12 -7.57
N LEU A 126 -18.42 19.04 -7.48
CA LEU A 126 -17.97 17.78 -6.88
C LEU A 126 -16.77 17.19 -7.63
N ALA A 127 -16.84 17.14 -8.97
CA ALA A 127 -15.73 16.65 -9.79
C ALA A 127 -14.46 17.52 -9.63
N THR A 128 -14.63 18.81 -9.34
CA THR A 128 -13.50 19.71 -9.07
C THR A 128 -12.90 19.47 -7.69
N LEU A 129 -13.73 19.33 -6.66
CA LEU A 129 -13.29 19.01 -5.30
C LEU A 129 -12.55 17.67 -5.24
N LEU A 130 -13.08 16.63 -5.91
CA LEU A 130 -12.41 15.33 -5.98
C LEU A 130 -11.04 15.40 -6.64
N ARG A 131 -10.88 16.19 -7.71
CA ARG A 131 -9.58 16.40 -8.37
C ARG A 131 -8.60 17.16 -7.47
N LEU A 132 -9.08 18.20 -6.77
CA LEU A 132 -8.26 18.97 -5.84
C LEU A 132 -7.80 18.10 -4.65
N ALA A 133 -8.73 17.35 -4.05
CA ALA A 133 -8.43 16.45 -2.94
C ALA A 133 -7.44 15.35 -3.34
N GLN A 134 -7.61 14.72 -4.52
CA GLN A 134 -6.64 13.73 -4.99
C GLN A 134 -5.27 14.32 -5.34
N ALA A 135 -5.22 15.58 -5.78
CA ALA A 135 -3.97 16.23 -6.14
C ALA A 135 -3.16 16.70 -4.92
N ASP A 136 -3.83 16.99 -3.81
CA ASP A 136 -3.22 17.52 -2.59
C ASP A 136 -3.88 16.89 -1.35
N SER A 137 -3.46 15.67 -1.01
CA SER A 137 -3.95 14.94 0.15
C SER A 137 -2.81 14.35 0.98
N PRO A 138 -2.65 14.79 2.24
CA PRO A 138 -1.66 14.21 3.16
C PRO A 138 -1.86 12.71 3.41
N SER A 139 -3.09 12.19 3.32
CA SER A 139 -3.35 10.76 3.52
C SER A 139 -2.85 9.93 2.33
N LEU A 140 -2.98 10.46 1.10
CA LEU A 140 -2.40 9.83 -0.09
C LEU A 140 -0.88 9.90 -0.10
N ASP A 141 -0.29 11.03 0.31
CA ASP A 141 1.15 11.18 0.45
C ASP A 141 1.72 10.20 1.49
N GLN A 142 1.02 10.02 2.61
CA GLN A 142 1.39 9.03 3.61
C GLN A 142 1.33 7.61 3.04
N ALA A 143 0.31 7.27 2.26
CA ALA A 143 0.21 5.97 1.60
C ALA A 143 1.33 5.73 0.58
N LEU A 144 1.70 6.75 -0.22
CA LEU A 144 2.86 6.70 -1.12
C LEU A 144 4.17 6.48 -0.37
N ALA A 145 4.37 7.18 0.76
CA ALA A 145 5.55 7.00 1.60
C ALA A 145 5.65 5.56 2.14
N ARG A 146 4.51 4.92 2.47
CA ARG A 146 4.47 3.51 2.88
C ARG A 146 4.85 2.55 1.75
N ILE A 147 4.52 2.86 0.49
CA ILE A 147 5.00 2.10 -0.68
C ILE A 147 6.52 2.22 -0.78
N ALA A 148 7.06 3.42 -0.67
CA ALA A 148 8.51 3.65 -0.70
C ALA A 148 9.23 2.90 0.42
N GLN A 149 8.68 2.91 1.64
CA GLN A 149 9.18 2.14 2.77
C GLN A 149 9.16 0.63 2.48
N ALA A 150 8.06 0.09 1.95
CA ALA A 150 7.97 -1.34 1.62
C ALA A 150 8.96 -1.76 0.53
N ARG A 151 9.25 -0.87 -0.44
CA ARG A 151 10.29 -1.10 -1.43
C ARG A 151 11.69 -1.18 -0.81
N ALA A 152 12.02 -0.26 0.10
CA ALA A 152 13.30 -0.30 0.81
C ALA A 152 13.44 -1.58 1.66
N THR A 153 12.34 -2.04 2.27
CA THR A 153 12.33 -3.34 2.98
C THR A 153 12.59 -4.51 2.03
N LEU A 154 11.96 -4.52 0.84
CA LEU A 154 12.22 -5.54 -0.17
C LEU A 154 13.69 -5.53 -0.63
N ASP A 155 14.27 -4.35 -0.86
CA ASP A 155 15.67 -4.23 -1.25
C ASP A 155 16.61 -4.82 -0.17
N GLY A 156 16.30 -4.60 1.11
CA GLY A 156 16.99 -5.24 2.23
C GLY A 156 16.88 -6.77 2.21
N SER A 157 15.66 -7.29 2.07
CA SER A 157 15.41 -8.75 1.98
C SER A 157 16.12 -9.40 0.78
N VAL A 158 16.25 -8.69 -0.34
CA VAL A 158 17.03 -9.13 -1.50
C VAL A 158 18.52 -9.10 -1.19
N ALA A 159 19.02 -8.05 -0.54
CA ALA A 159 20.43 -7.91 -0.17
C ALA A 159 20.87 -9.00 0.82
N ASP A 160 20.01 -9.45 1.72
CA ASP A 160 20.29 -10.54 2.66
C ASP A 160 20.59 -11.88 1.96
N ARG A 161 20.19 -12.04 0.70
CA ARG A 161 20.52 -13.23 -0.12
C ARG A 161 21.93 -13.18 -0.71
N LEU A 162 22.58 -12.03 -0.64
CA LEU A 162 23.92 -11.80 -1.18
C LEU A 162 24.97 -11.86 -0.06
N PRO A 163 26.24 -12.17 -0.38
CA PRO A 163 27.32 -12.05 0.60
C PRO A 163 27.43 -10.63 1.15
N GLN A 164 27.43 -10.51 2.47
CA GLN A 164 27.67 -9.26 3.18
C GLN A 164 29.15 -9.12 3.47
N VAL A 165 29.74 -7.99 3.07
CA VAL A 165 31.16 -7.69 3.31
C VAL A 165 31.23 -6.52 4.27
N SER A 166 31.98 -6.70 5.36
CA SER A 166 32.18 -5.67 6.37
C SER A 166 33.66 -5.50 6.64
N GLY A 167 34.06 -4.29 7.01
CA GLY A 167 35.44 -3.99 7.36
C GLY A 167 35.47 -3.06 8.56
N GLY A 168 36.48 -3.23 9.40
CA GLY A 168 36.62 -2.47 10.64
C GLY A 168 38.06 -2.10 10.89
N VAL A 169 38.26 -0.97 11.55
CA VAL A 169 39.55 -0.57 12.13
C VAL A 169 39.34 -0.36 13.62
N SER A 170 40.24 -0.90 14.43
CA SER A 170 40.14 -0.78 15.88
C SER A 170 41.50 -0.45 16.49
N LYS A 171 41.46 0.31 17.58
CA LYS A 171 42.62 0.62 18.42
C LYS A 171 42.17 0.57 19.86
N SER A 172 42.75 -0.34 20.63
CA SER A 172 42.45 -0.50 22.05
C SER A 172 43.72 -0.30 22.86
N ARG A 173 43.60 0.36 24.01
CA ARG A 173 44.70 0.53 24.96
C ARG A 173 44.26 -0.04 26.29
N ALA A 174 44.96 -1.08 26.73
CA ALA A 174 44.72 -1.70 28.03
C ALA A 174 45.94 -1.45 28.93
N GLY A 175 45.68 -1.22 30.21
CA GLY A 175 46.73 -1.07 31.21
C GLY A 175 46.42 -1.86 32.46
N ILE A 176 47.47 -2.38 33.10
CA ILE A 176 47.40 -2.98 34.42
C ILE A 176 48.12 -2.04 35.38
N ASN A 177 47.50 -1.81 36.53
CA ASN A 177 48.04 -1.02 37.62
C ASN A 177 47.95 -1.85 38.90
N GLN A 178 49.07 -2.46 39.31
CA GLN A 178 49.13 -3.35 40.46
C GLN A 178 50.50 -3.23 41.15
N SER A 179 50.48 -3.01 42.47
CA SER A 179 51.67 -2.98 43.34
C SER A 179 52.87 -2.17 42.81
N GLY A 180 52.62 -0.96 42.30
CA GLY A 180 53.67 -0.06 41.79
C GLY A 180 54.15 -0.36 40.37
N LEU A 181 53.61 -1.40 39.72
CA LEU A 181 53.85 -1.69 38.30
C LEU A 181 52.76 -1.05 37.44
N HIS A 182 53.15 -0.10 36.60
CA HIS A 182 52.29 0.50 35.58
C HIS A 182 52.72 -0.01 34.20
N LYS A 183 51.90 -0.86 33.59
CA LYS A 183 52.13 -1.34 32.22
C LYS A 183 50.91 -1.04 31.37
N SER A 184 51.11 -0.34 30.26
CA SER A 184 50.07 -0.13 29.26
C SER A 184 50.51 -0.69 27.91
N GLY A 185 49.64 -1.45 27.27
CA GLY A 185 49.78 -1.91 25.89
C GLY A 185 48.73 -1.26 25.01
N THR A 186 49.12 -0.87 23.80
CA THR A 186 48.18 -0.43 22.77
C THR A 186 48.18 -1.47 21.66
N THR A 187 47.00 -1.98 21.33
CA THR A 187 46.78 -2.86 20.18
C THR A 187 46.02 -2.09 19.12
N SER A 188 46.34 -2.33 17.86
CA SER A 188 45.63 -1.77 16.72
C SER A 188 45.50 -2.84 15.66
N GLY A 189 44.37 -2.86 14.95
CA GLY A 189 44.07 -3.86 13.94
C GLY A 189 43.06 -3.37 12.93
N ALA A 190 43.08 -3.97 11.75
CA ALA A 190 42.09 -3.81 10.70
C ALA A 190 41.56 -5.19 10.33
N THR A 191 40.26 -5.30 10.06
CA THR A 191 39.62 -6.55 9.63
C THR A 191 38.79 -6.29 8.37
N LEU A 192 38.70 -7.33 7.55
CA LEU A 192 37.78 -7.40 6.42
C LEU A 192 37.17 -8.80 6.46
N ASP A 193 35.87 -8.85 6.64
CA ASP A 193 35.12 -10.06 6.92
C ASP A 193 33.96 -10.16 5.92
N ALA A 194 33.69 -11.37 5.44
CA ALA A 194 32.55 -11.65 4.56
C ALA A 194 31.70 -12.77 5.16
N SER A 195 30.39 -12.58 5.18
CA SER A 195 29.42 -13.56 5.68
C SER A 195 28.30 -13.78 4.67
N TRP A 196 27.88 -15.03 4.51
CA TRP A 196 26.80 -15.40 3.60
C TRP A 196 26.00 -16.57 4.20
N GLU A 197 24.67 -16.48 4.13
CA GLU A 197 23.75 -17.54 4.57
C GLU A 197 23.31 -18.38 3.35
N LEU A 198 23.61 -19.68 3.40
CA LEU A 198 23.15 -20.66 2.42
C LEU A 198 21.68 -20.99 2.64
N ASP A 199 20.82 -20.66 1.67
CA ASP A 199 19.37 -20.89 1.76
C ASP A 199 18.96 -22.33 1.43
N LEU A 200 19.38 -23.29 2.27
CA LEU A 200 19.07 -24.72 2.08
C LEU A 200 17.59 -25.06 2.28
N PHE A 201 16.92 -24.33 3.19
CA PHE A 201 15.54 -24.60 3.59
C PHE A 201 14.53 -23.59 3.02
N GLY A 202 14.97 -22.60 2.25
CA GLY A 202 14.10 -21.61 1.62
C GLY A 202 13.68 -20.44 2.52
N LYS A 203 14.31 -20.24 3.69
CA LYS A 203 14.02 -19.13 4.61
C LYS A 203 14.17 -17.78 3.89
N LEU A 204 15.33 -17.53 3.27
CA LEU A 204 15.59 -16.24 2.63
C LEU A 204 14.68 -16.03 1.41
N ARG A 205 14.39 -17.11 0.66
CA ARG A 205 13.42 -17.07 -0.44
C ARG A 205 12.01 -16.70 0.03
N ARG A 206 11.52 -17.30 1.12
CA ARG A 206 10.20 -16.99 1.69
C ARG A 206 10.16 -15.55 2.26
N THR A 207 11.25 -15.04 2.81
CA THR A 207 11.36 -13.64 3.27
C THR A 207 11.31 -12.64 2.10
N ASP A 208 12.00 -12.91 1.00
CA ASP A 208 11.90 -12.11 -0.24
C ASP A 208 10.47 -12.13 -0.80
N GLU A 209 9.88 -13.32 -0.93
CA GLU A 209 8.49 -13.50 -1.37
C GLU A 209 7.51 -12.70 -0.50
N ALA A 210 7.63 -12.80 0.84
CA ALA A 210 6.80 -12.04 1.77
C ALA A 210 6.98 -10.52 1.62
N SER A 211 8.21 -10.05 1.37
CA SER A 211 8.49 -8.62 1.18
C SER A 211 7.93 -8.08 -0.14
N ARG A 212 7.92 -8.90 -1.21
CA ARG A 212 7.27 -8.57 -2.49
C ARG A 212 5.76 -8.46 -2.32
N ASN A 213 5.15 -9.42 -1.64
CA ASN A 213 3.71 -9.40 -1.36
C ASN A 213 3.33 -8.22 -0.46
N LEU A 214 4.19 -7.83 0.49
CA LEU A 214 3.99 -6.63 1.30
C LEU A 214 4.03 -5.35 0.45
N LEU A 215 4.96 -5.26 -0.51
CA LEU A 215 4.99 -4.12 -1.43
C LEU A 215 3.70 -4.04 -2.24
N GLU A 216 3.23 -5.16 -2.80
CA GLU A 216 1.95 -5.22 -3.52
C GLU A 216 0.76 -4.82 -2.62
N ALA A 217 0.73 -5.30 -1.38
CA ALA A 217 -0.27 -4.91 -0.40
C ALA A 217 -0.27 -3.39 -0.15
N ARG A 218 0.91 -2.74 -0.05
CA ARG A 218 0.98 -1.27 0.09
C ARG A 218 0.50 -0.51 -1.14
N VAL A 219 0.65 -1.09 -2.33
CA VAL A 219 0.05 -0.52 -3.54
C VAL A 219 -1.48 -0.59 -3.47
N ASN A 220 -2.04 -1.70 -3.01
CA ASN A 220 -3.48 -1.84 -2.83
C ASN A 220 -4.01 -0.90 -1.73
N ASP A 221 -3.29 -0.76 -0.62
CA ASP A 221 -3.63 0.19 0.46
C ASP A 221 -3.70 1.65 -0.06
N TRP A 222 -2.83 2.02 -1.01
CA TRP A 222 -2.88 3.36 -1.64
C TRP A 222 -4.13 3.54 -2.52
N HIS A 223 -4.54 2.50 -3.26
CA HIS A 223 -5.79 2.55 -4.02
C HIS A 223 -7.01 2.64 -3.10
N ASP A 224 -7.00 1.90 -1.99
CA ASP A 224 -8.06 1.96 -0.97
C ASP A 224 -8.16 3.35 -0.33
N ALA A 225 -7.01 3.97 -0.01
CA ALA A 225 -6.98 5.35 0.50
C ALA A 225 -7.58 6.36 -0.49
N ARG A 226 -7.39 6.17 -1.80
CA ARG A 226 -8.02 7.01 -2.84
C ARG A 226 -9.54 6.88 -2.88
N VAL A 227 -10.04 5.65 -2.78
CA VAL A 227 -11.48 5.40 -2.74
C VAL A 227 -12.09 5.99 -1.48
N SER A 228 -11.44 5.80 -0.33
CA SER A 228 -11.87 6.35 0.96
C SER A 228 -11.89 7.89 0.94
N LEU A 229 -10.83 8.53 0.41
CA LEU A 229 -10.80 9.99 0.24
C LEU A 229 -11.94 10.49 -0.65
N ALA A 230 -12.21 9.80 -1.76
CA ALA A 230 -13.30 10.17 -2.65
C ALA A 230 -14.67 10.04 -1.97
N ALA A 231 -14.86 9.01 -1.13
CA ALA A 231 -16.08 8.82 -0.35
C ALA A 231 -16.29 9.95 0.67
N GLU A 232 -15.24 10.32 1.40
CA GLU A 232 -15.30 11.41 2.40
C GLU A 232 -15.62 12.76 1.75
N VAL A 233 -14.95 13.10 0.64
CA VAL A 233 -15.26 14.32 -0.14
C VAL A 233 -16.70 14.31 -0.65
N GLY A 234 -17.19 13.15 -1.09
CA GLY A 234 -18.57 13.00 -1.56
C GLY A 234 -19.59 13.21 -0.44
N ASP A 235 -19.34 12.64 0.74
CA ASP A 235 -20.20 12.78 1.91
C ASP A 235 -20.25 14.24 2.39
N ASP A 236 -19.08 14.87 2.58
CA ASP A 236 -18.97 16.29 2.96
C ASP A 236 -19.71 17.21 1.97
N PHE A 237 -19.58 16.92 0.67
CA PHE A 237 -20.26 17.69 -0.37
C PHE A 237 -21.79 17.59 -0.25
N VAL A 238 -22.33 16.39 -0.09
CA VAL A 238 -23.78 16.18 0.05
C VAL A 238 -24.29 16.83 1.34
N GLN A 239 -23.56 16.69 2.45
CA GLN A 239 -23.88 17.36 3.70
C GLN A 239 -23.90 18.90 3.55
N TYR A 240 -22.91 19.46 2.85
CA TYR A 240 -22.85 20.89 2.56
C TYR A 240 -24.05 21.38 1.74
N ARG A 241 -24.39 20.67 0.65
CA ARG A 241 -25.57 21.00 -0.17
C ARG A 241 -26.86 20.87 0.63
N GLY A 242 -26.98 19.86 1.49
CA GLY A 242 -28.11 19.71 2.41
C GLY A 242 -28.25 20.89 3.37
N CYS A 243 -27.14 21.36 3.95
CA CYS A 243 -27.13 22.55 4.81
C CYS A 243 -27.59 23.82 4.06
N GLN A 244 -27.17 24.00 2.81
CA GLN A 244 -27.63 25.13 2.00
C GLN A 244 -29.14 25.11 1.76
N MET A 245 -29.70 23.93 1.49
CA MET A 245 -31.15 23.76 1.33
C MET A 245 -31.90 24.09 2.63
N LEU A 246 -31.39 23.63 3.78
CA LEU A 246 -31.97 23.95 5.09
C LEU A 246 -31.96 25.46 5.37
N VAL A 247 -30.85 26.14 5.08
CA VAL A 247 -30.75 27.60 5.25
C VAL A 247 -31.80 28.33 4.39
N ASN A 248 -32.00 27.90 3.14
CA ASN A 248 -33.01 28.51 2.27
C ASN A 248 -34.43 28.26 2.78
N ALA A 249 -34.74 27.03 3.18
CA ALA A 249 -36.05 26.70 3.77
C ALA A 249 -36.36 27.53 5.03
N TYR A 250 -35.37 27.77 5.90
CA TYR A 250 -35.56 28.62 7.07
C TYR A 250 -35.75 30.10 6.72
N ARG A 251 -35.10 30.61 5.66
CA ARG A 251 -35.35 31.98 5.18
C ARG A 251 -36.76 32.14 4.64
N ASP A 252 -37.23 31.19 3.84
CA ASP A 252 -38.58 31.19 3.29
C ASP A 252 -39.63 31.13 4.42
N GLN A 253 -39.37 30.29 5.43
CA GLN A 253 -40.22 30.20 6.61
C GLN A 253 -40.24 31.51 7.42
N ALA A 254 -39.10 32.17 7.60
CA ALA A 254 -39.03 33.46 8.29
C ALA A 254 -39.82 34.53 7.53
N GLN A 255 -39.65 34.62 6.21
CA GLN A 255 -40.38 35.56 5.36
C GLN A 255 -41.90 35.30 5.41
N SER A 256 -42.32 34.04 5.37
CA SER A 256 -43.75 33.66 5.49
C SER A 256 -44.34 34.08 6.84
N GLN A 257 -43.59 33.88 7.93
CA GLN A 257 -44.01 34.32 9.27
C GLN A 257 -44.07 35.84 9.38
N GLU A 258 -43.13 36.58 8.78
CA GLU A 258 -43.16 38.04 8.74
C GLU A 258 -44.38 38.57 7.98
N GLN A 259 -44.71 38.00 6.82
CA GLN A 259 -45.91 38.36 6.06
C GLN A 259 -47.18 38.05 6.86
N THR A 260 -47.24 36.89 7.52
CA THR A 260 -48.38 36.50 8.36
C THR A 260 -48.55 37.46 9.54
N ALA A 261 -47.46 37.83 10.22
CA ALA A 261 -47.47 38.80 11.32
C ALA A 261 -47.93 40.19 10.84
N ARG A 262 -47.44 40.63 9.66
CA ARG A 262 -47.85 41.90 9.05
C ARG A 262 -49.34 41.92 8.72
N LEU A 263 -49.85 40.89 8.03
CA LEU A 263 -51.26 40.81 7.65
C LEU A 263 -52.16 40.72 8.88
N THR A 264 -51.78 39.91 9.88
CA THR A 264 -52.51 39.80 11.15
C THR A 264 -52.57 41.15 11.86
N ARG A 265 -51.48 41.93 11.85
CA ARG A 265 -51.46 43.27 12.43
C ARG A 265 -52.38 44.25 11.70
N VAL A 266 -52.39 44.23 10.36
CA VAL A 266 -53.30 45.07 9.56
C VAL A 266 -54.76 44.70 9.83
N SER A 267 -55.10 43.41 9.85
CA SER A 267 -56.46 42.94 10.16
C SER A 267 -56.92 43.33 11.56
N PHE A 268 -56.02 43.26 12.55
CA PHE A 268 -56.31 43.69 13.92
C PHE A 268 -56.58 45.20 14.00
N GLN A 269 -55.73 46.02 13.35
CA GLN A 269 -55.89 47.49 13.32
C GLN A 269 -57.19 47.92 12.61
N ALA A 270 -57.65 47.15 11.62
CA ALA A 270 -58.90 47.38 10.92
C ALA A 270 -60.14 46.81 11.67
N GLY A 271 -59.95 46.15 12.82
CA GLY A 271 -61.04 45.58 13.63
C GLY A 271 -61.61 44.25 13.12
N PHE A 272 -60.97 43.61 12.13
CA PHE A 272 -61.42 42.33 11.58
C PHE A 272 -60.98 41.12 12.41
N THR A 273 -59.98 41.26 13.28
CA THR A 273 -59.49 40.19 14.17
C THR A 273 -59.32 40.70 15.60
N ALA A 274 -59.56 39.85 16.60
CA ALA A 274 -59.30 40.16 18.01
C ALA A 274 -57.80 40.04 18.33
N ALA A 275 -57.34 40.75 19.37
CA ALA A 275 -55.96 40.61 19.83
C ALA A 275 -55.73 39.16 20.28
N ALA A 276 -54.65 38.54 19.80
CA ALA A 276 -54.26 37.22 20.29
C ALA A 276 -54.00 37.32 21.81
N ALA A 277 -54.78 36.60 22.60
CA ALA A 277 -54.62 36.57 24.05
C ALA A 277 -53.23 36.03 24.40
N PRO A 278 -52.50 36.64 25.35
CA PRO A 278 -51.20 36.14 25.76
C PRO A 278 -51.35 34.72 26.31
N ILE A 279 -50.60 33.78 25.73
CA ILE A 279 -50.49 32.43 26.27
C ILE A 279 -49.64 32.55 27.54
N HIS A 280 -50.29 32.61 28.70
CA HIS A 280 -49.61 32.44 29.98
C HIS A 280 -49.05 31.03 30.02
N ARG A 281 -47.71 30.93 30.08
CA ARG A 281 -46.97 29.69 30.22
C ARG A 281 -46.81 29.34 31.69
#